data_AF-A0A538UDQ4-F1
#
_entry.id   AF-A0A538UDQ4-F1
#
_cell.length_a   1.000
_cell.length_b   1.000
_cell.length_c   1.000
_cell.angle_alpha   90.00
_cell.angle_beta   90.00
_cell.angle_gamma   90.00
#
_symmetry.space_group_name_H-M   'P 1'
#
loop_
_entity.id
_entity.type
_entity.pdbx_description
1 polymer ?
#
loop_
_entity_poly.entity_id
_entity_poly.type
_entity_poly.pdbx_seq_one_letter_code
_entity_poly.pdbx_strand_id
1 'polypeptide(L)'
;MWCSACWIWPSKKPAGVDWWSPGRELTRGVTMDQTQQFLKDLVEAHGAPGFEANVARVMQGYLKDVGPITRDRLGSFICEKRGLSDGPRVMLAGHLDEVGFMVKSISKDGFVKFLPLGGWWGHVVLAQRLIIKTRKGDVLGVVGSRPPHELRDEDRKKVL
;
A
#
# COMPACT_ATOMS: atom_id res chain seq x y z
N MET A 1 29.48 23.14 -15.54
CA MET A 1 30.19 21.93 -15.04
C MET A 1 29.30 20.73 -15.37
N TRP A 2 29.62 20.00 -16.44
CA TRP A 2 28.85 18.85 -16.94
C TRP A 2 29.08 17.64 -16.04
N CYS A 3 28.01 17.02 -15.54
CA CYS A 3 28.08 15.76 -14.81
C CYS A 3 27.83 14.61 -15.80
N SER A 4 28.91 13.93 -16.20
CA SER A 4 28.83 12.69 -16.95
C SER A 4 28.79 11.54 -15.95
N ALA A 5 27.59 11.02 -15.68
CA ALA A 5 27.43 9.76 -14.98
C ALA A 5 27.69 8.62 -15.98
N CYS A 6 28.91 8.09 -15.95
CA CYS A 6 29.33 6.94 -16.71
C CYS A 6 28.59 5.70 -16.18
N TRP A 7 27.55 5.28 -16.89
CA TRP A 7 26.93 3.97 -16.70
C TRP A 7 27.88 2.93 -17.28
N ILE A 8 28.52 2.14 -16.42
CA ILE A 8 29.26 0.95 -16.86
C ILE A 8 28.21 -0.09 -17.27
N TRP A 9 27.85 -0.06 -18.54
CA TRP A 9 27.11 -1.14 -19.21
C TRP A 9 28.15 -2.11 -19.79
N PRO A 10 28.09 -3.41 -19.51
CA PRO A 10 28.96 -4.37 -20.20
C PRO A 10 28.70 -4.31 -21.71
N SER A 11 29.75 -4.04 -22.49
CA SER A 11 29.67 -3.76 -23.94
C SER A 11 29.27 -4.95 -24.82
N LYS A 12 29.11 -6.15 -24.24
CA LYS A 12 28.71 -7.36 -24.95
C LYS A 12 27.49 -7.99 -24.30
N LYS A 13 26.43 -8.13 -25.09
CA LYS A 13 25.28 -8.99 -24.75
C LYS A 13 25.80 -10.44 -24.61
N PRO A 14 25.52 -11.15 -23.51
CA PRO A 14 25.59 -12.60 -23.51
C PRO A 14 24.59 -13.11 -24.57
N ALA A 15 25.02 -14.05 -25.41
CA ALA A 15 24.13 -14.63 -26.42
C ALA A 15 22.88 -15.21 -25.73
N GLY A 16 21.69 -14.81 -26.20
CA GLY A 16 20.40 -15.31 -25.69
C GLY A 16 19.67 -14.45 -24.64
N VAL A 17 20.20 -13.28 -24.26
CA VAL A 17 19.52 -12.39 -23.28
C VAL A 17 18.91 -11.17 -23.99
N ASP A 18 17.59 -11.21 -24.20
CA ASP A 18 16.81 -10.01 -24.52
C ASP A 18 16.54 -9.22 -23.23
N TRP A 19 16.85 -7.92 -23.25
CA TRP A 19 16.67 -7.01 -22.11
C TRP A 19 15.26 -6.42 -22.04
N TRP A 20 14.50 -6.49 -23.14
CA TRP A 20 13.30 -5.67 -23.36
C TRP A 20 11.99 -6.47 -23.52
N SER A 21 12.01 -7.77 -23.20
CA SER A 21 10.78 -8.57 -23.12
C SER A 21 9.96 -8.21 -21.86
N PRO A 22 8.71 -7.73 -21.99
CA PRO A 22 7.78 -7.60 -20.87
C PRO A 22 7.34 -9.00 -20.47
N GLY A 23 7.86 -9.50 -19.33
CA GLY A 23 7.59 -10.87 -18.87
C GLY A 23 8.73 -11.57 -18.17
N ARG A 24 9.79 -10.85 -17.74
CA ARG A 24 10.83 -11.45 -16.89
C ARG A 24 10.31 -11.55 -15.46
N GLU A 25 9.48 -12.55 -15.22
CA GLU A 25 9.11 -12.94 -13.87
C GLU A 25 10.36 -13.51 -13.19
N LEU A 26 10.96 -12.72 -12.31
CA LEU A 26 12.01 -13.16 -11.39
C LEU A 26 11.36 -13.93 -10.22
N THR A 27 10.45 -14.86 -10.50
CA THR A 27 10.03 -15.85 -9.50
C THR A 27 11.01 -17.00 -9.55
N ARG A 28 12.12 -16.87 -8.81
CA ARG A 28 12.64 -18.07 -8.15
C ARG A 28 11.45 -18.67 -7.40
N GLY A 29 11.10 -19.91 -7.71
CA GLY A 29 9.94 -20.61 -7.14
C GLY A 29 10.03 -20.71 -5.62
N VAL A 30 9.64 -19.65 -4.93
CA VAL A 30 9.44 -19.63 -3.49
C VAL A 30 8.00 -20.05 -3.29
N THR A 31 7.78 -21.29 -2.86
CA THR A 31 6.49 -21.74 -2.37
C THR A 31 6.22 -21.03 -1.04
N MET A 32 5.23 -20.14 -1.01
CA MET A 32 4.82 -19.49 0.23
C MET A 32 4.19 -20.51 1.17
N ASP A 33 4.57 -20.45 2.45
CA ASP A 33 3.87 -21.19 3.49
C ASP A 33 2.51 -20.52 3.83
N GLN A 34 1.71 -21.19 4.65
CA GLN A 34 0.36 -20.71 5.02
C GLN A 34 0.39 -19.37 5.77
N THR A 35 1.41 -19.14 6.60
CA THR A 35 1.57 -17.89 7.35
C THR A 35 1.96 -16.76 6.40
N GLN A 36 2.88 -17.01 5.49
CA GLN A 36 3.28 -16.05 4.47
C GLN A 36 2.12 -15.67 3.56
N GLN A 37 1.30 -16.65 3.15
CA GLN A 37 0.10 -16.40 2.35
C GLN A 37 -0.92 -15.56 3.13
N PHE A 38 -1.17 -15.88 4.40
CA PHE A 38 -2.03 -15.08 5.27
C PHE A 38 -1.55 -13.62 5.39
N LEU A 39 -0.26 -13.43 5.65
CA LEU A 39 0.32 -12.09 5.76
C LEU A 39 0.23 -11.33 4.43
N LYS A 40 0.52 -12.01 3.31
CA LYS A 40 0.41 -11.42 1.97
C LYS A 40 -1.02 -10.93 1.69
N ASP A 41 -2.01 -11.77 1.93
CA ASP A 41 -3.41 -11.42 1.67
C ASP A 41 -3.90 -10.28 2.59
N LEU A 42 -3.36 -10.18 3.80
CA LEU A 42 -3.66 -9.11 4.73
C LEU A 42 -3.02 -7.77 4.31
N VAL A 43 -1.73 -7.77 3.95
CA VAL A 43 -0.99 -6.52 3.63
C VAL A 43 -1.27 -5.98 2.22
N GLU A 44 -1.70 -6.84 1.28
CA GLU A 44 -2.09 -6.40 -0.06
C GLU A 44 -3.56 -5.91 -0.11
N ALA A 45 -4.34 -6.17 0.93
CA ALA A 45 -5.71 -5.69 1.02
C ALA A 45 -5.75 -4.20 1.37
N HIS A 46 -6.31 -3.39 0.48
CA HIS A 46 -6.47 -1.96 0.72
C HIS A 46 -7.52 -1.65 1.80
N GLY A 47 -7.13 -0.91 2.83
CA GLY A 47 -7.97 -0.60 4.00
C GLY A 47 -7.67 0.75 4.64
N ALA A 48 -7.76 1.85 3.89
CA ALA A 48 -7.62 3.19 4.49
C ALA A 48 -8.70 3.45 5.56
N PRO A 49 -8.52 4.40 6.49
CA PRO A 49 -9.47 4.63 7.57
C PRO A 49 -10.84 5.04 7.02
N GLY A 50 -11.90 4.35 7.45
CA GLY A 50 -13.26 4.43 6.93
C GLY A 50 -13.55 3.58 5.68
N PHE A 51 -12.56 2.85 5.17
CA PHE A 51 -12.64 2.00 3.97
C PHE A 51 -12.05 0.59 4.19
N GLU A 52 -12.23 0.02 5.38
CA GLU A 52 -11.60 -1.22 5.85
C GLU A 52 -12.29 -2.51 5.35
N ALA A 53 -13.36 -2.37 4.58
CA ALA A 53 -14.23 -3.50 4.20
C ALA A 53 -13.50 -4.62 3.43
N ASN A 54 -12.44 -4.31 2.69
CA ASN A 54 -11.64 -5.33 1.99
C ASN A 54 -10.83 -6.17 2.97
N VAL A 55 -10.11 -5.51 3.88
CA VAL A 55 -9.30 -6.17 4.92
C VAL A 55 -10.20 -7.02 5.82
N ALA A 56 -11.35 -6.48 6.21
CA ALA A 56 -12.36 -7.22 6.99
C ALA A 56 -12.85 -8.49 6.27
N ARG A 57 -12.95 -8.48 4.93
CA ARG A 57 -13.34 -9.67 4.14
C ARG A 57 -12.24 -10.72 4.12
N VAL A 58 -10.98 -10.31 4.01
CA VAL A 58 -9.84 -11.23 4.12
C VAL A 58 -9.85 -11.90 5.49
N MET A 59 -9.95 -11.12 6.57
CA MET A 59 -10.04 -11.63 7.95
C MET A 59 -11.22 -12.58 8.15
N GLN A 60 -12.38 -12.26 7.56
CA GLN A 60 -13.55 -13.13 7.60
C GLN A 60 -13.28 -14.52 6.99
N GLY A 61 -12.52 -14.59 5.91
CA GLY A 61 -12.15 -15.85 5.26
C GLY A 61 -11.30 -16.75 6.17
N TYR A 62 -10.34 -16.16 6.88
CA TYR A 62 -9.44 -16.90 7.79
C TYR A 62 -10.10 -17.30 9.12
N LEU A 63 -11.09 -16.52 9.58
CA LEU A 63 -11.71 -16.72 10.89
C LEU A 63 -13.08 -17.42 10.84
N LYS A 64 -13.59 -17.75 9.64
CA LYS A 64 -14.90 -18.38 9.45
C LYS A 64 -15.08 -19.66 10.28
N ASP A 65 -14.02 -20.45 10.43
CA ASP A 65 -14.04 -21.74 11.12
C ASP A 65 -13.70 -21.62 12.62
N VAL A 66 -13.40 -20.41 13.10
CA VAL A 66 -13.02 -20.14 14.49
C VAL A 66 -14.24 -19.86 15.37
N GLY A 67 -15.24 -19.15 14.85
CA GLY A 67 -16.44 -18.81 15.61
C GLY A 67 -17.34 -17.80 14.91
N PRO A 68 -18.48 -17.43 15.52
CA PRO A 68 -19.38 -16.43 14.96
C PRO A 68 -18.69 -15.08 14.79
N ILE A 69 -18.94 -14.48 13.63
CA ILE A 69 -18.42 -13.18 13.23
C ILE A 69 -19.56 -12.16 13.28
N THR A 70 -19.32 -11.06 13.96
CA THR A 70 -20.23 -9.91 14.03
C THR A 70 -19.50 -8.63 13.63
N ARG A 71 -20.27 -7.59 13.31
CA ARG A 71 -19.75 -6.26 12.99
C ARG A 71 -20.49 -5.19 13.80
N ASP A 72 -19.77 -4.16 14.18
CA ASP A 72 -20.39 -2.96 14.74
C ASP A 72 -20.92 -2.03 13.63
N ARG A 73 -21.44 -0.86 14.01
CA ARG A 73 -21.97 0.14 13.06
C ARG A 73 -20.89 0.99 12.39
N LEU A 74 -19.63 0.90 12.83
CA LEU A 74 -18.51 1.65 12.28
C LEU A 74 -17.70 0.81 11.27
N GLY A 75 -17.80 -0.52 11.34
CA GLY A 75 -17.07 -1.44 10.47
C GLY A 75 -16.09 -2.36 11.22
N SER A 76 -16.01 -2.27 12.55
CA SER A 76 -15.18 -3.17 13.35
C SER A 76 -15.61 -4.61 13.16
N PHE A 77 -14.63 -5.49 13.00
CA PHE A 77 -14.81 -6.92 12.82
C PHE A 77 -14.56 -7.63 14.16
N ILE A 78 -15.54 -8.40 14.64
CA ILE A 78 -15.46 -9.10 15.93
C ILE A 78 -15.73 -10.59 15.71
N CYS A 79 -14.74 -11.42 16.04
CA CYS A 79 -14.88 -12.87 16.03
C CYS A 79 -14.88 -13.39 17.48
N GLU A 80 -15.93 -14.10 17.87
CA GLU A 80 -16.03 -14.70 19.21
C GLU A 80 -15.66 -16.18 19.14
N LYS A 81 -14.56 -16.57 19.81
CA LYS A 81 -14.24 -17.99 20.03
C LYS A 81 -14.76 -18.41 21.42
N ARG A 82 -15.75 -19.30 21.46
CA ARG A 82 -16.27 -19.83 22.73
C ARG A 82 -15.27 -20.78 23.38
N GLY A 83 -14.91 -20.48 24.63
CA GLY A 83 -14.05 -21.32 25.46
C GLY A 83 -14.81 -22.50 26.08
N LEU A 84 -14.08 -23.31 26.87
CA LEU A 84 -14.64 -24.46 27.59
C LEU A 84 -15.22 -24.12 28.96
N SER A 85 -14.90 -22.95 29.51
CA SER A 85 -15.37 -22.48 30.81
C SER A 85 -16.05 -21.13 30.70
N ASP A 86 -16.90 -20.81 31.68
CA ASP A 86 -17.53 -19.49 31.85
C ASP A 86 -16.57 -18.43 32.41
N GLY A 87 -15.26 -18.66 32.28
CA GLY A 87 -14.19 -17.82 32.79
C GLY A 87 -14.13 -16.42 32.15
N PRO A 88 -13.10 -15.62 32.48
CA PRO A 88 -13.04 -14.23 32.05
C PRO A 88 -13.01 -14.09 30.53
N ARG A 89 -13.74 -13.10 30.01
CA ARG A 89 -13.72 -12.75 28.58
C ARG A 89 -12.45 -12.00 28.25
N VAL A 90 -11.65 -12.56 27.34
CA VAL A 90 -10.39 -11.94 26.87
C VAL A 90 -10.62 -11.33 25.48
N MET A 91 -10.23 -10.06 25.30
CA MET A 91 -10.28 -9.38 24.01
C MET A 91 -8.87 -9.18 23.46
N LEU A 92 -8.62 -9.71 22.27
CA LEU A 92 -7.42 -9.42 21.48
C LEU A 92 -7.80 -8.41 20.40
N ALA A 93 -7.26 -7.20 20.51
CA ALA A 93 -7.60 -6.09 19.61
C ALA A 93 -6.44 -5.80 18.65
N GLY A 94 -6.76 -5.73 17.37
CA GLY A 94 -5.92 -5.18 16.32
C GLY A 94 -6.78 -4.25 15.45
N HIS A 95 -6.17 -3.23 14.87
CA HIS A 95 -6.87 -2.32 13.96
C HIS A 95 -6.70 -2.79 12.51
N LEU A 96 -7.74 -2.61 11.70
CA LEU A 96 -7.76 -3.05 10.30
C LEU A 96 -7.24 -1.98 9.34
N ASP A 97 -7.23 -0.73 9.81
CA ASP A 97 -6.91 0.41 8.99
C ASP A 97 -5.40 0.58 8.79
N GLU A 98 -5.03 0.96 7.57
CA GLU A 98 -3.68 1.38 7.21
C GLU A 98 -3.66 2.89 6.97
N VAL A 99 -2.48 3.52 7.16
CA VAL A 99 -2.31 4.92 6.77
C VAL A 99 -2.47 5.08 5.26
N GLY A 100 -3.15 6.14 4.83
CA GLY A 100 -3.51 6.30 3.42
C GLY A 100 -3.73 7.76 3.02
N PHE A 101 -4.42 7.96 1.91
CA PHE A 101 -4.73 9.29 1.37
C PHE A 101 -6.16 9.35 0.83
N MET A 102 -6.76 10.53 0.89
CA MET A 102 -8.07 10.82 0.30
C MET A 102 -7.94 11.87 -0.79
N VAL A 103 -8.56 11.64 -1.94
CA VAL A 103 -8.63 12.63 -3.02
C VAL A 103 -9.41 13.85 -2.56
N LYS A 104 -8.79 15.03 -2.68
CA LYS A 104 -9.40 16.33 -2.34
C LYS A 104 -9.93 17.05 -3.57
N SER A 105 -9.12 17.12 -4.63
CA SER A 105 -9.51 17.81 -5.86
C SER A 105 -8.65 17.36 -7.04
N ILE A 106 -9.13 17.65 -8.25
CA ILE A 106 -8.41 17.41 -9.50
C ILE A 106 -8.13 18.78 -10.12
N SER A 107 -6.88 19.06 -10.47
CA SER A 107 -6.50 20.32 -11.13
C SER A 107 -6.96 20.34 -12.58
N LYS A 108 -6.97 21.52 -13.19
CA LYS A 108 -7.28 21.69 -14.62
C LYS A 108 -6.29 20.94 -15.52
N ASP A 109 -5.05 20.80 -15.06
CA ASP A 109 -3.98 20.09 -15.76
C ASP A 109 -4.00 18.57 -15.52
N GLY A 110 -5.01 18.05 -14.80
CA GLY A 110 -5.19 16.61 -14.57
C GLY A 110 -4.44 16.04 -13.36
N PHE A 111 -3.83 16.86 -12.51
CA PHE A 111 -3.17 16.41 -11.29
C PHE A 111 -4.18 16.17 -10.15
N VAL A 112 -3.94 15.13 -9.37
CA VAL A 112 -4.75 14.80 -8.19
C VAL A 112 -4.10 15.41 -6.95
N LYS A 113 -4.86 16.24 -6.23
CA LYS A 113 -4.50 16.70 -4.88
C LYS A 113 -5.18 15.79 -3.88
N PHE A 114 -4.43 15.38 -2.85
CA PHE A 114 -4.91 14.49 -1.82
C PHE A 114 -4.59 15.01 -0.41
N LEU A 115 -5.29 14.47 0.58
CA LEU A 115 -5.07 14.71 2.00
C LEU A 115 -4.61 13.41 2.66
N PRO A 116 -3.68 13.47 3.65
CA PRO A 116 -3.30 12.30 4.41
C PRO A 116 -4.48 11.82 5.29
N LEU A 117 -4.66 10.50 5.35
CA LEU A 117 -5.48 9.82 6.34
C LEU A 117 -4.51 9.11 7.30
N GLY A 118 -4.44 9.61 8.52
CA GLY A 118 -3.44 9.20 9.51
C GLY A 118 -2.15 10.04 9.47
N GLY A 119 -1.17 9.65 10.26
CA GLY A 119 0.10 10.36 10.41
C GLY A 119 1.08 10.02 9.29
N TRP A 120 1.50 11.02 8.51
CA TRP A 120 2.49 10.87 7.44
C TRP A 120 3.63 11.86 7.58
N TRP A 121 4.85 11.38 7.30
CA TRP A 121 5.99 12.25 7.07
C TRP A 121 6.10 12.58 5.58
N GLY A 122 5.93 13.85 5.19
CA GLY A 122 5.79 14.24 3.78
C GLY A 122 6.96 13.81 2.87
N HIS A 123 8.16 13.66 3.42
CA HIS A 123 9.36 13.28 2.65
C HIS A 123 9.34 11.83 2.15
N VAL A 124 8.61 10.92 2.82
CA VAL A 124 8.56 9.50 2.41
C VAL A 124 7.59 9.24 1.24
N VAL A 125 6.75 10.23 0.92
CA VAL A 125 5.66 10.09 -0.06
C VAL A 125 6.12 10.46 -1.47
N LEU A 126 7.23 11.21 -1.60
CA LEU A 126 7.77 11.63 -2.90
C LEU A 126 8.23 10.44 -3.73
N ALA A 127 7.92 10.46 -5.04
CA ALA A 127 8.24 9.40 -5.99
C ALA A 127 7.63 8.02 -5.67
N GLN A 128 6.69 7.94 -4.73
CA GLN A 128 5.97 6.70 -4.43
C GLN A 128 4.83 6.45 -5.41
N ARG A 129 4.53 5.16 -5.63
CA ARG A 129 3.36 4.71 -6.39
C ARG A 129 2.17 4.62 -5.46
N LEU A 130 1.05 5.18 -5.88
CA LEU A 130 -0.23 5.10 -5.17
C LEU A 130 -1.30 4.54 -6.09
N ILE A 131 -2.25 3.80 -5.52
CA ILE A 131 -3.42 3.31 -6.24
C ILE A 131 -4.62 4.11 -5.75
N ILE A 132 -5.30 4.79 -6.69
CA ILE A 132 -6.53 5.52 -6.41
C ILE A 132 -7.69 4.56 -6.67
N LYS A 133 -8.42 4.20 -5.62
CA LYS A 133 -9.65 3.40 -5.71
C LYS A 133 -10.78 4.30 -6.24
N THR A 134 -11.30 4.01 -7.43
CA THR A 134 -12.44 4.74 -8.01
C THR A 134 -13.63 3.83 -8.25
N ARG A 135 -14.80 4.42 -8.50
CA ARG A 135 -16.01 3.67 -8.89
C ARG A 135 -15.86 2.89 -10.20
N LYS A 136 -14.93 3.29 -11.06
CA LYS A 136 -14.66 2.64 -12.37
C LYS A 136 -13.49 1.66 -12.32
N GLY A 137 -12.93 1.43 -11.14
CA GLY A 137 -11.74 0.61 -10.94
C GLY A 137 -10.54 1.41 -10.46
N ASP A 138 -9.39 0.75 -10.46
CA ASP A 138 -8.16 1.26 -9.86
C ASP A 138 -7.36 2.08 -10.86
N VAL A 139 -6.83 3.21 -10.39
CA VAL A 139 -5.98 4.09 -11.19
C VAL A 139 -4.61 4.17 -10.51
N LEU A 140 -3.57 3.73 -11.22
CA LEU A 140 -2.19 3.85 -10.75
C LEU A 140 -1.70 5.29 -10.94
N GLY A 141 -1.16 5.89 -9.89
CA GLY A 141 -0.54 7.20 -9.90
C GLY A 141 0.86 7.17 -9.29
N VAL A 142 1.62 8.24 -9.55
CA VAL A 142 2.91 8.49 -8.93
C VAL A 142 2.90 9.88 -8.29
N VAL A 143 3.48 9.99 -7.11
CA VAL A 143 3.57 11.27 -6.41
C VAL A 143 4.73 12.08 -6.98
N GLY A 144 4.39 13.20 -7.62
CA GLY A 144 5.36 14.18 -8.10
C GLY A 144 5.58 15.32 -7.12
N SER A 145 6.72 15.99 -7.26
CA SER A 145 6.99 17.29 -6.64
C SER A 145 7.63 18.23 -7.66
N ARG A 146 7.67 19.52 -7.32
CA ARG A 146 8.43 20.49 -8.11
C ARG A 146 9.93 20.15 -8.02
N PRO A 147 10.65 20.12 -9.14
CA PRO A 147 12.04 19.73 -9.14
C PRO A 147 12.88 20.72 -8.32
N PRO A 148 13.92 20.25 -7.59
CA PRO A 148 14.69 21.11 -6.69
C PRO A 148 15.38 22.29 -7.38
N HIS A 149 15.72 22.19 -8.67
CA HIS A 149 16.37 23.27 -9.41
C HIS A 149 15.41 24.40 -9.82
N GLU A 150 14.09 24.18 -9.74
CA GLU A 150 13.07 25.22 -9.96
C GLU A 150 12.52 25.83 -8.67
N LEU A 151 12.95 25.33 -7.51
CA LEU A 151 12.57 25.87 -6.21
C LEU A 151 13.40 27.13 -5.91
N ARG A 152 12.74 28.15 -5.39
CA ARG A 152 13.40 29.33 -4.81
C ARG A 152 14.16 28.92 -3.55
N ASP A 153 15.22 29.65 -3.20
CA ASP A 153 16.09 29.29 -2.07
C ASP A 153 15.35 29.22 -0.72
N GLU A 154 14.33 30.06 -0.53
CA GLU A 154 13.47 30.03 0.67
C GLU A 154 12.62 28.77 0.76
N ASP A 155 12.11 28.30 -0.38
CA ASP A 155 11.29 27.09 -0.47
C ASP A 155 12.17 25.84 -0.33
N ARG A 156 13.42 25.88 -0.81
CA ARG A 156 14.41 24.81 -0.66
C ARG A 156 14.74 24.54 0.81
N LYS A 157 14.86 25.59 1.64
CA LYS A 157 15.15 25.47 3.08
C LYS A 157 13.99 24.93 3.92
N LYS A 158 12.76 24.90 3.39
CA LYS A 158 11.58 24.32 4.08
C LYS A 158 11.41 22.84 3.80
N VAL A 159 12.08 22.32 2.77
CA VAL A 159 11.97 20.93 2.29
C VAL A 159 13.23 20.11 2.63
N LEU A 160 14.28 20.76 3.12
CA LEU A 160 15.50 20.15 3.67
C LEU A 160 15.51 20.33 5.19
#